data_AF-A0A0C3B0I5-F1
#
_entry.id   AF-A0A0C3B0I5-F1
#
_cell.length_a   1.000
_cell.length_b   1.000
_cell.length_c   1.000
_cell.angle_alpha   90.00
_cell.angle_beta   90.00
_cell.angle_gamma   90.00
#
_symmetry.space_group_name_H-M   'P 1'
#
loop_
_entity.id
_entity.type
_entity.pdbx_description
1 polymer ?
#
loop_
_entity_poly.entity_id
_entity_poly.type
_entity_poly.pdbx_seq_one_letter_code
_entity_poly.pdbx_strand_id
1 'polypeptide(L)'
;MDTMANEETTTWELLRERSLQTGGFGEDRVRIWPALLGVQPLSDPPPYSEVECITQDLSNAAIDNGGYSYEDTDPHPDERQIKLDTDRSFVLYSLESSSASRDALQNDLHDLLLSLFRKRRSLHYFQGFHDIVSVLFLTLPRPLHFPCVEKMALHRVRDSMGIGLEPVVGLLRILRNLLRLVDPEYAKLLESISPLPYHALSNLLTLFSHDVPTLPLIQHVWDFLLSREPVAVVWLAAAVIIYRKPSIQLLAVHDEGGMIHSLLGALPELIDG
;
A
#
# COMPACT_ATOMS: atom_id res chain seq x y z
N MET A 1 11.11 46.60 3.54
CA MET A 1 11.81 45.32 3.77
C MET A 1 10.75 44.37 4.26
N ASP A 2 9.90 43.91 3.35
CA ASP A 2 8.86 42.91 3.64
C ASP A 2 9.18 41.70 2.77
N THR A 3 10.03 40.83 3.30
CA THR A 3 10.13 39.45 2.86
C THR A 3 8.87 38.74 3.33
N MET A 4 7.78 38.88 2.56
CA MET A 4 6.69 37.91 2.63
C MET A 4 7.28 36.58 2.22
N ALA A 5 7.39 35.67 3.19
CA ALA A 5 7.76 34.29 2.96
C ALA A 5 6.83 33.74 1.87
N ASN A 6 7.45 33.28 0.80
CA ASN A 6 6.80 32.57 -0.28
C ASN A 6 6.30 31.25 0.34
N GLU A 7 5.07 31.22 0.85
CA GLU A 7 4.38 29.96 1.13
C GLU A 7 4.25 29.26 -0.23
N GLU A 8 5.19 28.39 -0.54
CA GLU A 8 5.13 27.52 -1.71
C GLU A 8 3.84 26.69 -1.60
N THR A 9 2.78 27.17 -2.25
CA THR A 9 1.55 26.40 -2.46
C THR A 9 1.95 25.07 -3.06
N THR A 10 1.97 24.02 -2.24
CA THR A 10 2.35 22.68 -2.67
C THR A 10 1.31 22.20 -3.69
N THR A 11 1.67 22.17 -4.97
CA THR A 11 0.80 21.72 -6.04
C THR A 11 0.84 20.19 -6.17
N TRP A 12 -0.21 19.60 -6.76
CA TRP A 12 -0.22 18.17 -7.12
C TRP A 12 0.94 17.79 -8.04
N GLU A 13 1.39 18.72 -8.88
CA GLU A 13 2.54 18.53 -9.79
C GLU A 13 3.84 18.36 -9.00
N LEU A 14 4.09 19.25 -8.02
CA LEU A 14 5.28 19.16 -7.17
C LEU A 14 5.32 17.85 -6.37
N LEU A 15 4.17 17.41 -5.85
CA LEU A 15 4.08 16.12 -5.13
C LEU A 15 4.39 14.93 -6.07
N ARG A 16 3.93 14.98 -7.32
CA ARG A 16 4.19 13.93 -8.31
C ARG A 16 5.65 13.91 -8.77
N GLU A 17 6.30 15.06 -8.84
CA GLU A 17 7.72 15.17 -9.15
C GLU A 17 8.58 14.69 -7.99
N ARG A 18 8.26 15.12 -6.76
CA ARG A 18 8.95 14.70 -5.55
C ARG A 18 8.80 13.20 -5.30
N SER A 19 7.65 12.61 -5.61
CA SER A 19 7.43 11.16 -5.47
C SER A 19 8.32 10.31 -6.38
N LEU A 20 9.06 10.91 -7.32
CA LEU A 20 9.97 10.23 -8.25
C LEU A 20 11.45 10.42 -7.88
N GLN A 21 11.74 11.26 -6.89
CA GLN A 21 13.10 11.51 -6.41
C GLN A 21 13.54 10.42 -5.43
N THR A 22 14.85 10.18 -5.32
CA THR A 22 15.42 9.25 -4.33
C THR A 22 14.87 9.52 -2.93
N GLY A 23 14.41 8.47 -2.24
CA GLY A 23 13.80 8.57 -0.91
C GLY A 23 12.37 9.11 -0.86
N GLY A 24 11.80 9.55 -2.00
CA GLY A 24 10.42 10.00 -2.14
C GLY A 24 10.06 11.14 -1.19
N PHE A 25 9.00 10.95 -0.40
CA PHE A 25 8.55 11.93 0.59
C PHE A 25 9.34 11.88 1.90
N GLY A 26 10.06 10.79 2.20
CA GLY A 26 10.81 10.65 3.45
C GLY A 26 9.94 10.86 4.70
N GLU A 27 10.44 11.65 5.66
CA GLU A 27 9.72 11.97 6.91
C GLU A 27 8.43 12.79 6.69
N ASP A 28 8.30 13.50 5.56
CA ASP A 28 7.10 14.30 5.27
C ASP A 28 5.86 13.44 4.99
N ARG A 29 5.98 12.11 4.91
CA ARG A 29 4.85 11.18 4.72
C ARG A 29 3.77 11.38 5.79
N VAL A 30 4.16 11.67 7.03
CA VAL A 30 3.25 11.95 8.16
C VAL A 30 2.31 13.12 7.87
N ARG A 31 2.76 14.10 7.08
CA ARG A 31 1.93 15.24 6.65
C ARG A 31 1.26 14.99 5.30
N ILE A 32 1.99 14.45 4.34
CA ILE A 32 1.58 14.34 2.94
C ILE A 32 0.55 13.23 2.73
N TRP A 33 0.76 12.02 3.27
CA TRP A 33 -0.14 10.89 3.02
C TRP A 33 -1.57 11.11 3.53
N PRO A 34 -1.81 11.61 4.76
CA PRO A 34 -3.16 11.94 5.21
C PRO A 34 -3.84 12.96 4.29
N ALA A 35 -3.08 13.93 3.75
CA ALA A 35 -3.62 14.91 2.84
C ALA A 35 -3.96 14.33 1.46
N LEU A 36 -3.11 13.45 0.92
CA LEU A 36 -3.38 12.69 -0.32
C LEU A 36 -4.56 11.73 -0.18
N LEU A 37 -4.88 11.28 1.04
CA LEU A 37 -6.05 10.46 1.37
C LEU A 37 -7.30 11.30 1.70
N GLY A 38 -7.18 12.62 1.77
CA GLY A 38 -8.28 13.53 2.10
C GLY A 38 -8.75 13.42 3.56
N VAL A 39 -7.82 13.14 4.48
CA VAL A 39 -8.04 13.18 5.94
C VAL A 39 -7.90 14.60 6.47
N GLN A 40 -6.91 15.35 5.99
CA GLN A 40 -6.65 16.74 6.38
C GLN A 40 -6.15 17.56 5.18
N PRO A 41 -6.32 18.89 5.15
CA PRO A 41 -5.70 19.74 4.13
C PRO A 41 -4.16 19.63 4.14
N LEU A 42 -3.50 19.80 2.98
CA LEU A 42 -2.03 19.87 2.91
C LEU A 42 -1.44 21.06 3.70
N SER A 43 -2.23 22.12 3.82
CA SER A 43 -1.92 23.35 4.57
C SER A 43 -2.03 23.18 6.07
N ASP A 44 -2.79 22.18 6.53
CA ASP A 44 -3.01 21.96 7.94
C ASP A 44 -1.90 21.02 8.40
N PRO A 45 -0.92 21.51 9.17
CA PRO A 45 0.03 20.60 9.77
C PRO A 45 -0.74 19.60 10.66
N PRO A 46 -0.35 18.30 10.68
CA PRO A 46 -0.87 17.40 11.68
C PRO A 46 -0.63 18.03 13.06
N PRO A 47 -1.47 17.76 14.08
CA PRO A 47 -1.23 18.29 15.42
C PRO A 47 0.16 17.86 15.92
N TYR A 48 1.17 18.72 15.72
CA TYR A 48 2.57 18.45 16.03
C TYR A 48 2.81 18.27 17.53
N SER A 49 1.88 18.74 18.37
CA SER A 49 1.94 18.62 19.83
C SER A 49 2.01 17.17 20.34
N GLU A 50 1.63 16.19 19.51
CA GLU A 50 1.81 14.77 19.83
C GLU A 50 3.08 14.17 19.19
N VAL A 51 3.58 14.74 18.09
CA VAL A 51 4.74 14.20 17.33
C VAL A 51 6.08 14.56 17.96
N GLU A 52 6.22 15.77 18.53
CA GLU A 52 7.42 16.15 19.30
C GLU A 52 7.52 15.41 20.64
N CYS A 53 6.38 15.01 21.22
CA CYS A 53 6.37 14.15 22.41
C CYS A 53 6.86 12.74 22.07
N ILE A 54 6.50 12.19 20.90
CA ILE A 54 6.84 10.81 20.48
C ILE A 54 8.34 10.56 20.26
N THR A 55 9.14 11.54 19.83
CA THR A 55 10.60 11.33 19.72
C THR A 55 11.29 11.25 21.09
N GLN A 56 10.73 11.89 22.11
CA GLN A 56 11.13 11.68 23.52
C GLN A 56 10.41 10.48 24.15
N ASP A 57 9.19 10.17 23.73
CA ASP A 57 8.34 9.11 24.27
C ASP A 57 8.59 7.74 23.61
N LEU A 58 9.41 7.58 22.59
CA LEU A 58 9.95 6.24 22.30
C LEU A 58 10.74 5.68 23.49
N SER A 59 11.19 6.54 24.43
CA SER A 59 11.76 6.14 25.73
C SER A 59 10.73 5.98 26.87
N ASN A 60 9.50 6.53 26.75
CA ASN A 60 8.49 6.59 27.83
C ASN A 60 7.09 6.02 27.47
N ALA A 61 6.79 5.74 26.19
CA ALA A 61 5.55 5.18 25.64
C ALA A 61 5.45 3.66 25.86
N ALA A 62 6.16 3.13 26.85
CA ALA A 62 5.85 1.85 27.45
C ALA A 62 4.61 1.93 28.37
N ILE A 63 3.96 3.10 28.52
CA ILE A 63 2.87 3.32 29.48
C ILE A 63 1.74 4.21 28.90
N ASP A 64 1.26 3.93 27.69
CA ASP A 64 -0.13 4.22 27.37
C ASP A 64 -0.82 2.93 26.90
N ASN A 65 -1.69 2.39 27.76
CA ASN A 65 -2.49 1.18 27.52
C ASN A 65 -3.73 1.48 26.65
N GLY A 66 -3.73 2.57 25.88
CA GLY A 66 -4.79 2.95 24.96
C GLY A 66 -4.80 2.11 23.68
N GLY A 67 -5.20 0.83 23.78
CA GLY A 67 -5.52 0.01 22.62
C GLY A 67 -6.64 0.65 21.76
N TYR A 68 -6.77 0.23 20.50
CA TYR A 68 -7.90 0.71 19.68
C TYR A 68 -9.21 0.23 20.32
N SER A 69 -10.07 1.17 20.70
CA SER A 69 -11.40 0.84 21.19
C SER A 69 -12.39 0.86 20.03
N TYR A 70 -13.19 -0.20 19.91
CA TYR A 70 -14.35 -0.25 19.05
C TYR A 70 -15.61 -0.35 19.91
N GLU A 71 -16.70 0.27 19.45
CA GLU A 71 -18.00 0.14 20.10
C GLU A 71 -18.42 -1.34 20.11
N ASP A 72 -18.99 -1.78 21.25
CA ASP A 72 -19.52 -3.13 21.40
C ASP A 72 -20.76 -3.29 20.51
N THR A 73 -20.49 -3.69 19.28
CA THR A 73 -21.43 -3.85 18.17
C THR A 73 -21.39 -5.30 17.70
N ASP A 74 -22.42 -5.70 16.96
CA ASP A 74 -22.49 -7.06 16.40
C ASP A 74 -21.19 -7.42 15.69
N PRO A 75 -20.66 -8.65 15.86
CA PRO A 75 -19.47 -9.08 15.15
C PRO A 75 -19.61 -8.95 13.62
N HIS A 76 -18.52 -8.64 12.94
CA HIS A 76 -18.45 -8.70 11.47
C HIS A 76 -18.27 -10.16 11.00
N PRO A 77 -18.84 -10.58 9.86
CA PRO A 77 -18.65 -11.95 9.36
C PRO A 77 -17.18 -12.32 9.12
N ASP A 78 -16.33 -11.32 8.81
CA ASP A 78 -14.94 -11.54 8.41
C ASP A 78 -13.92 -11.51 9.56
N GLU A 79 -14.34 -11.31 10.82
CA GLU A 79 -13.41 -11.16 11.97
C GLU A 79 -12.45 -12.34 12.13
N ARG A 80 -12.91 -13.56 11.82
CA ARG A 80 -12.05 -14.75 11.83
C ARG A 80 -10.93 -14.67 10.81
N GLN A 81 -11.23 -14.23 9.59
CA GLN A 81 -10.21 -14.10 8.54
C GLN A 81 -9.23 -12.98 8.88
N ILE A 82 -9.75 -11.85 9.39
CA ILE A 82 -8.92 -10.74 9.89
C ILE A 82 -7.92 -11.24 10.94
N LYS A 83 -8.36 -12.05 11.91
CA LYS A 83 -7.48 -12.60 12.94
C LYS A 83 -6.35 -13.46 12.36
N LEU A 84 -6.70 -14.39 11.46
CA LEU A 84 -5.71 -15.27 10.81
C LEU A 84 -4.63 -14.49 10.04
N ASP A 85 -5.03 -13.39 9.42
CA ASP A 85 -4.14 -12.54 8.63
C ASP A 85 -3.27 -11.63 9.51
N THR A 86 -3.82 -11.03 10.56
CA THR A 86 -3.06 -10.23 11.52
C THR A 86 -2.02 -11.06 12.28
N ASP A 87 -2.34 -12.31 12.61
CA ASP A 87 -1.41 -13.22 13.31
C ASP A 87 -0.19 -13.58 12.43
N ARG A 88 -0.31 -13.44 11.11
CA ARG A 88 0.78 -13.65 10.13
C ARG A 88 1.48 -12.36 9.69
N SER A 89 1.07 -11.20 10.21
CA SER A 89 1.61 -9.90 9.84
C SER A 89 2.98 -9.61 10.48
N PHE A 90 3.69 -8.60 9.98
CA PHE A 90 5.00 -8.14 10.47
C PHE A 90 6.14 -9.16 10.38
N VAL A 91 6.07 -10.08 9.42
CA VAL A 91 7.18 -11.01 9.09
C VAL A 91 8.19 -10.36 8.15
N LEU A 92 7.71 -9.58 7.15
CA LEU A 92 8.56 -8.93 6.14
C LEU A 92 9.25 -7.67 6.67
N TYR A 93 8.54 -6.87 7.45
CA TYR A 93 9.08 -5.63 8.02
C TYR A 93 9.72 -5.95 9.38
N SER A 94 10.96 -6.42 9.38
CA SER A 94 11.70 -6.68 10.63
C SER A 94 11.79 -5.41 11.48
N LEU A 95 11.20 -5.47 12.67
CA LEU A 95 11.10 -4.36 13.62
C LEU A 95 12.31 -4.33 14.58
N GLU A 96 13.53 -4.48 14.05
CA GLU A 96 14.76 -4.62 14.87
C GLU A 96 14.98 -3.42 15.81
N SER A 97 14.33 -2.29 15.55
CA SER A 97 14.40 -1.05 16.33
C SER A 97 13.18 -0.77 17.21
N SER A 98 12.09 -1.56 17.15
CA SER A 98 10.88 -1.27 17.93
C SER A 98 10.93 -1.89 19.32
N SER A 99 10.61 -1.12 20.36
CA SER A 99 10.48 -1.59 21.74
C SER A 99 9.25 -2.47 21.98
N ALA A 100 8.26 -2.42 21.07
CA ALA A 100 7.04 -3.21 21.15
C ALA A 100 7.28 -4.66 20.70
N SER A 101 6.66 -5.61 21.40
CA SER A 101 6.66 -6.99 20.94
C SER A 101 5.86 -7.12 19.65
N ARG A 102 6.28 -8.00 18.75
CA ARG A 102 5.52 -8.35 17.54
C ARG A 102 4.07 -8.68 17.86
N ASP A 103 3.83 -9.41 18.95
CA ASP A 103 2.48 -9.79 19.39
C ASP A 103 1.62 -8.58 19.76
N ALA A 104 2.19 -7.54 20.38
CA ALA A 104 1.48 -6.30 20.68
C ALA A 104 1.06 -5.58 19.40
N LEU A 105 1.96 -5.48 18.42
CA LEU A 105 1.67 -4.84 17.12
C LEU A 105 0.63 -5.63 16.32
N GLN A 106 0.67 -6.96 16.38
CA GLN A 106 -0.35 -7.81 15.75
C GLN A 106 -1.73 -7.61 16.37
N ASN A 107 -1.81 -7.48 17.71
CA ASN A 107 -3.07 -7.17 18.39
C ASN A 107 -3.57 -5.77 18.05
N ASP A 108 -2.69 -4.77 18.05
CA ASP A 108 -3.04 -3.40 17.65
C ASP A 108 -3.54 -3.32 16.20
N LEU A 109 -2.88 -4.02 15.26
CA LEU A 109 -3.32 -4.12 13.87
C LEU A 109 -4.70 -4.81 13.77
N HIS A 110 -4.90 -5.87 14.55
CA HIS A 110 -6.16 -6.59 14.62
C HIS A 110 -7.30 -5.68 15.10
N ASP A 111 -7.10 -4.97 16.21
CA ASP A 111 -8.12 -4.10 16.79
C ASP A 111 -8.44 -2.90 15.87
N LEU A 112 -7.43 -2.37 15.17
CA LEU A 112 -7.63 -1.33 14.16
C LEU A 112 -8.51 -1.83 12.99
N LEU A 113 -8.24 -3.03 12.47
CA LEU A 113 -9.04 -3.65 11.41
C LEU A 113 -10.46 -3.96 11.90
N LEU A 114 -10.63 -4.52 13.09
CA LEU A 114 -11.95 -4.76 13.68
C LEU A 114 -12.75 -3.46 13.81
N SER A 115 -12.11 -2.39 14.30
CA SER A 115 -12.72 -1.07 14.42
C SER A 115 -13.25 -0.58 13.07
N LEU A 116 -12.49 -0.78 11.99
CA LEU A 116 -12.90 -0.39 10.63
C LEU A 116 -14.13 -1.19 10.18
N PHE A 117 -14.07 -2.52 10.23
CA PHE A 117 -15.13 -3.37 9.68
C PHE A 117 -16.41 -3.35 10.52
N ARG A 118 -16.31 -3.13 11.84
CA ARG A 118 -17.48 -2.89 12.69
C ARG A 118 -18.14 -1.54 12.39
N LYS A 119 -17.36 -0.48 12.13
CA LYS A 119 -17.89 0.83 11.71
C LYS A 119 -18.46 0.79 10.27
N ARG A 120 -17.82 0.05 9.37
CA ARG A 120 -18.13 -0.01 7.93
C ARG A 120 -18.60 -1.42 7.52
N ARG A 121 -19.67 -1.89 8.14
CA ARG A 121 -20.22 -3.26 7.97
C ARG A 121 -20.63 -3.67 6.54
N SER A 122 -20.67 -2.72 5.60
CA SER A 122 -20.94 -3.01 4.19
C SER A 122 -19.70 -3.38 3.39
N LEU A 123 -18.51 -3.24 3.98
CA LEU A 123 -17.25 -3.64 3.36
C LEU A 123 -16.99 -5.12 3.64
N HIS A 124 -16.54 -5.85 2.63
CA HIS A 124 -16.11 -7.22 2.76
C HIS A 124 -14.58 -7.27 2.81
N TYR A 125 -14.03 -8.00 3.77
CA TYR A 125 -12.58 -8.15 3.90
C TYR A 125 -12.03 -9.02 2.76
N PHE A 126 -10.93 -8.60 2.16
CA PHE A 126 -10.14 -9.43 1.25
C PHE A 126 -8.78 -9.77 1.87
N GLN A 127 -8.32 -11.01 1.66
CA GLN A 127 -7.02 -11.45 2.13
C GLN A 127 -5.91 -10.63 1.44
N GLY A 128 -5.05 -10.01 2.26
CA GLY A 128 -4.01 -9.06 1.84
C GLY A 128 -4.31 -7.60 2.21
N PHE A 129 -5.52 -7.27 2.68
CA PHE A 129 -5.79 -5.92 3.18
C PHE A 129 -4.97 -5.56 4.43
N HIS A 130 -4.60 -6.55 5.25
CA HIS A 130 -3.71 -6.33 6.38
C HIS A 130 -2.32 -5.83 5.97
N ASP A 131 -1.81 -6.21 4.80
CA ASP A 131 -0.52 -5.72 4.29
C ASP A 131 -0.62 -4.22 3.98
N ILE A 132 -1.71 -3.76 3.38
CA ILE A 132 -1.99 -2.33 3.14
C ILE A 132 -2.04 -1.58 4.48
N VAL A 133 -2.81 -2.10 5.45
CA VAL A 133 -2.96 -1.43 6.75
C VAL A 133 -1.63 -1.40 7.51
N SER A 134 -0.80 -2.44 7.40
CA SER A 134 0.53 -2.48 8.02
C SER A 134 1.43 -1.35 7.52
N VAL A 135 1.37 -0.99 6.23
CA VAL A 135 2.15 0.15 5.69
C VAL A 135 1.72 1.47 6.33
N LEU A 136 0.41 1.74 6.44
CA LEU A 136 -0.08 2.95 7.13
C LEU A 136 0.28 2.94 8.62
N PHE A 137 0.08 1.80 9.28
CA PHE A 137 0.31 1.60 10.69
C PHE A 137 1.78 1.82 11.10
N LEU A 138 2.72 1.43 10.25
CA LEU A 138 4.16 1.61 10.50
C LEU A 138 4.70 2.97 10.03
N THR A 139 3.95 3.70 9.20
CA THR A 139 4.40 4.98 8.63
C THR A 139 3.82 6.20 9.35
N LEU A 140 2.61 6.08 9.88
CA LEU A 140 1.87 7.19 10.46
C LEU A 140 1.86 7.09 11.99
N PRO A 141 1.62 8.19 12.72
CA PRO A 141 1.35 8.15 14.14
C PRO A 141 -0.09 7.66 14.42
N ARG A 142 -0.30 7.06 15.60
CA ARG A 142 -1.56 6.43 16.04
C ARG A 142 -2.84 7.25 15.76
N PRO A 143 -2.91 8.58 16.01
CA PRO A 143 -4.12 9.37 15.73
C PRO A 143 -4.56 9.37 14.26
N LEU A 144 -3.61 9.15 13.33
CA LEU A 144 -3.87 9.14 11.90
C LEU A 144 -4.22 7.75 11.36
N HIS A 145 -4.03 6.68 12.13
CA HIS A 145 -4.23 5.30 11.66
C HIS A 145 -5.66 5.07 11.19
N PHE A 146 -6.65 5.22 12.08
CA PHE A 146 -8.04 4.98 11.76
C PHE A 146 -8.56 5.85 10.59
N PRO A 147 -8.41 7.20 10.59
CA PRO A 147 -8.95 8.01 9.51
C PRO A 147 -8.27 7.72 8.16
N CYS A 148 -6.95 7.46 8.13
CA CYS A 148 -6.26 7.12 6.88
C CYS A 148 -6.65 5.75 6.36
N VAL A 149 -6.76 4.74 7.23
CA VAL A 149 -7.19 3.39 6.87
C VAL A 149 -8.63 3.40 6.37
N GLU A 150 -9.52 4.16 7.01
CA GLU A 150 -10.90 4.33 6.56
C GLU A 150 -10.97 4.97 5.16
N LYS A 151 -10.17 6.01 4.90
CA LYS A 151 -10.10 6.63 3.57
C LYS A 151 -9.50 5.70 2.51
N MET A 152 -8.46 4.94 2.87
CA MET A 152 -7.85 3.93 2.00
C MET A 152 -8.89 2.89 1.58
N ALA A 153 -9.63 2.33 2.55
CA ALA A 153 -10.68 1.35 2.32
C ALA A 153 -11.83 1.89 1.46
N LEU A 154 -12.28 3.13 1.71
CA LEU A 154 -13.46 3.69 1.03
C LEU A 154 -13.17 4.29 -0.35
N HIS A 155 -11.92 4.63 -0.66
CA HIS A 155 -11.60 5.39 -1.88
C HIS A 155 -10.47 4.81 -2.73
N ARG A 156 -9.51 4.08 -2.15
CA ARG A 156 -8.38 3.52 -2.90
C ARG A 156 -8.57 2.05 -3.25
N VAL A 157 -9.06 1.26 -2.30
CA VAL A 157 -9.22 -0.21 -2.46
C VAL A 157 -10.67 -0.68 -2.28
N ARG A 158 -11.63 0.25 -2.29
CA ARG A 158 -13.07 -0.03 -2.12
C ARG A 158 -13.57 -1.10 -3.08
N ASP A 159 -13.14 -1.02 -4.33
CA ASP A 159 -13.59 -1.92 -5.39
C ASP A 159 -13.09 -3.37 -5.17
N SER A 160 -12.09 -3.57 -4.30
CA SER A 160 -11.64 -4.88 -3.83
C SER A 160 -12.40 -5.39 -2.60
N MET A 161 -13.23 -4.55 -1.96
CA MET A 161 -13.99 -4.85 -0.74
C MET A 161 -15.47 -5.18 -0.99
N GLY A 162 -15.79 -5.60 -2.22
CA GLY A 162 -17.10 -6.15 -2.58
C GLY A 162 -17.18 -7.65 -2.28
N ILE A 163 -18.34 -8.25 -2.55
CA ILE A 163 -18.58 -9.70 -2.37
C ILE A 163 -17.64 -10.55 -3.26
N GLY A 164 -17.19 -10.00 -4.38
CA GLY A 164 -16.29 -10.66 -5.32
C GLY A 164 -15.19 -9.72 -5.82
N LEU A 165 -14.25 -10.30 -6.57
CA LEU A 165 -13.07 -9.61 -7.10
C LEU A 165 -13.24 -9.13 -8.55
N GLU A 166 -14.47 -9.09 -9.07
CA GLU A 166 -14.77 -8.67 -10.45
C GLU A 166 -14.17 -7.30 -10.81
N PRO A 167 -14.16 -6.28 -9.93
CA PRO A 167 -13.53 -5.01 -10.23
C PRO A 167 -12.01 -5.13 -10.42
N VAL A 168 -11.33 -5.93 -9.59
CA VAL A 168 -9.88 -6.18 -9.71
C VAL A 168 -9.57 -6.98 -10.98
N VAL A 169 -10.43 -7.94 -11.35
CA VAL A 169 -10.36 -8.61 -12.66
C VAL A 169 -10.56 -7.61 -13.80
N GLY A 170 -11.37 -6.56 -13.59
CA GLY A 170 -11.46 -5.40 -14.47
C GLY A 170 -10.10 -4.71 -14.68
N LEU A 171 -9.37 -4.44 -13.60
CA LEU A 171 -8.01 -3.86 -13.67
C LEU A 171 -7.03 -4.76 -14.44
N LEU A 172 -7.11 -6.09 -14.28
CA LEU A 172 -6.32 -7.04 -15.08
C LEU A 172 -6.61 -6.96 -16.58
N ARG A 173 -7.88 -6.70 -16.97
CA ARG A 173 -8.23 -6.48 -18.39
C ARG A 173 -7.65 -5.17 -18.91
N ILE A 174 -7.66 -4.11 -18.10
CA ILE A 174 -7.02 -2.84 -18.44
C ILE A 174 -5.52 -3.05 -18.62
N LEU A 175 -4.86 -3.75 -17.69
CA LEU A 175 -3.44 -4.07 -17.76
C LEU A 175 -3.09 -4.83 -19.04
N ARG A 176 -3.84 -5.89 -19.38
CA ARG A 176 -3.65 -6.63 -20.63
C ARG A 176 -3.78 -5.72 -21.85
N ASN A 177 -4.83 -4.91 -21.91
CA ASN A 177 -5.06 -4.02 -23.05
C ASN A 177 -3.96 -2.96 -23.17
N LEU A 178 -3.45 -2.44 -22.05
CA LEU A 178 -2.30 -1.54 -22.02
C LEU A 178 -1.05 -2.22 -22.57
N LEU A 179 -0.75 -3.45 -22.14
CA LEU A 179 0.39 -4.22 -22.65
C LEU A 179 0.29 -4.46 -24.17
N ARG A 180 -0.91 -4.79 -24.68
CA ARG A 180 -1.15 -4.92 -26.13
C ARG A 180 -0.86 -3.63 -26.92
N LEU A 181 -1.13 -2.47 -26.32
CA LEU A 181 -0.87 -1.18 -26.95
C LEU A 181 0.62 -0.81 -26.95
N VAL A 182 1.30 -1.09 -25.84
CA VAL A 182 2.72 -0.73 -25.67
C VAL A 182 3.64 -1.68 -26.43
N ASP A 183 3.36 -2.99 -26.37
CA ASP A 183 4.20 -4.02 -26.99
C ASP A 183 3.35 -5.23 -27.43
N PRO A 184 2.78 -5.20 -28.65
CA PRO A 184 1.89 -6.24 -29.14
C PRO A 184 2.51 -7.64 -29.19
N GLU A 185 3.79 -7.76 -29.55
CA GLU A 185 4.47 -9.05 -29.67
C GLU A 185 4.76 -9.65 -28.28
N TYR A 186 5.20 -8.81 -27.32
CA TYR A 186 5.36 -9.27 -25.94
C TYR A 186 4.02 -9.63 -25.31
N ALA A 187 2.96 -8.87 -25.57
CA ALA A 187 1.62 -9.18 -25.11
C ALA A 187 1.13 -10.55 -25.62
N LYS A 188 1.37 -10.89 -26.89
CA LYS A 188 1.05 -12.23 -27.44
C LYS A 188 1.76 -13.35 -26.68
N LEU A 189 3.05 -13.16 -26.36
CA LEU A 189 3.82 -14.13 -25.57
C LEU A 189 3.25 -14.29 -24.16
N LEU A 190 2.91 -13.19 -23.48
CA LEU A 190 2.30 -13.26 -22.16
C LEU A 190 0.93 -13.93 -22.20
N GLU A 191 0.14 -13.67 -23.23
CA GLU A 191 -1.21 -14.23 -23.41
C GLU A 191 -1.22 -15.70 -23.81
N SER A 192 -0.17 -16.20 -24.47
CA SER A 192 -0.03 -17.64 -24.70
C SER A 192 0.21 -18.43 -23.41
N ILE A 193 0.66 -17.74 -22.35
CA ILE A 193 0.92 -18.31 -21.03
C ILE A 193 -0.33 -18.17 -20.14
N SER A 194 -0.94 -16.99 -20.09
CA SER A 194 -2.21 -16.77 -19.41
C SER A 194 -3.05 -15.70 -20.11
N PRO A 195 -4.33 -15.95 -20.44
CA PRO A 195 -5.18 -14.98 -21.14
C PRO A 195 -5.39 -13.64 -20.41
N LEU A 196 -5.20 -13.62 -19.10
CA LEU A 196 -5.18 -12.43 -18.25
C LEU A 196 -3.93 -12.46 -17.37
N PRO A 197 -3.33 -11.30 -17.05
CA PRO A 197 -2.09 -11.21 -16.30
C PRO A 197 -2.29 -11.47 -14.79
N TYR A 198 -2.80 -12.63 -14.40
CA TYR A 198 -3.09 -12.98 -13.00
C TYR A 198 -1.85 -12.95 -12.08
N HIS A 199 -0.64 -13.03 -12.63
CA HIS A 199 0.60 -12.83 -11.90
C HIS A 199 0.70 -11.41 -11.28
N ALA A 200 -0.06 -10.43 -11.79
CA ALA A 200 -0.13 -9.08 -11.23
C ALA A 200 -1.30 -8.90 -10.25
N LEU A 201 -2.07 -9.95 -9.95
CA LEU A 201 -3.27 -9.82 -9.12
C LEU A 201 -2.94 -9.32 -7.71
N SER A 202 -1.90 -9.86 -7.06
CA SER A 202 -1.44 -9.40 -5.74
C SER A 202 -1.05 -7.91 -5.79
N ASN A 203 -0.20 -7.55 -6.75
CA ASN A 203 0.26 -6.16 -6.95
C ASN A 203 -0.89 -5.16 -7.07
N LEU A 204 -1.92 -5.50 -7.86
CA LEU A 204 -3.09 -4.63 -8.04
C LEU A 204 -4.00 -4.61 -6.80
N LEU A 205 -4.21 -5.77 -6.17
CA LEU A 205 -5.11 -5.94 -5.03
C LEU A 205 -4.58 -5.25 -3.77
N THR A 206 -3.27 -5.35 -3.53
CA THR A 206 -2.61 -4.88 -2.30
C THR A 206 -1.77 -3.64 -2.52
N LEU A 207 -1.85 -2.98 -3.68
CA LEU A 207 -1.01 -1.82 -4.01
C LEU A 207 0.49 -2.12 -3.79
N PHE A 208 0.94 -3.29 -4.25
CA PHE A 208 2.30 -3.85 -4.09
C PHE A 208 2.74 -4.17 -2.65
N SER A 209 1.95 -3.89 -1.61
CA SER A 209 2.39 -4.07 -0.22
C SER A 209 2.65 -5.52 0.18
N HIS A 210 2.06 -6.49 -0.52
CA HIS A 210 2.27 -7.90 -0.25
C HIS A 210 3.66 -8.40 -0.68
N ASP A 211 4.16 -7.89 -1.82
CA ASP A 211 5.34 -8.44 -2.49
C ASP A 211 6.60 -7.58 -2.29
N VAL A 212 6.48 -6.30 -1.91
CA VAL A 212 7.63 -5.40 -1.69
C VAL A 212 8.29 -5.70 -0.33
N PRO A 213 9.61 -5.98 -0.31
CA PRO A 213 10.23 -6.67 0.83
C PRO A 213 10.53 -5.78 2.05
N THR A 214 10.58 -4.46 1.90
CA THR A 214 10.95 -3.55 2.99
C THR A 214 10.02 -2.35 3.09
N LEU A 215 9.90 -1.80 4.30
CA LEU A 215 9.06 -0.64 4.56
C LEU A 215 9.50 0.60 3.74
N PRO A 216 10.79 0.97 3.64
CA PRO A 216 11.21 2.12 2.83
C PRO A 216 10.83 1.98 1.35
N LEU A 217 10.99 0.78 0.78
CA LEU A 217 10.66 0.52 -0.62
C LEU A 217 9.15 0.68 -0.88
N ILE A 218 8.30 0.07 -0.04
CA ILE A 218 6.85 0.18 -0.24
C ILE A 218 6.34 1.59 0.02
N GLN A 219 6.93 2.30 0.99
CA GLN A 219 6.64 3.71 1.23
C GLN A 219 6.93 4.55 -0.01
N HIS A 220 8.08 4.35 -0.68
CA HIS A 220 8.40 5.08 -1.91
C HIS A 220 7.43 4.70 -3.05
N VAL A 221 7.08 3.43 -3.21
CA VAL A 221 6.02 3.01 -4.16
C VAL A 221 4.70 3.74 -3.87
N TRP A 222 4.34 3.91 -2.60
CA TRP A 222 3.11 4.59 -2.21
C TRP A 222 3.17 6.11 -2.35
N ASP A 223 4.35 6.73 -2.22
CA ASP A 223 4.54 8.14 -2.58
C ASP A 223 4.12 8.37 -4.04
N PHE A 224 4.50 7.46 -4.94
CA PHE A 224 4.09 7.49 -6.35
C PHE A 224 2.58 7.23 -6.54
N LEU A 225 2.03 6.19 -5.89
CA LEU A 225 0.64 5.78 -6.09
C LEU A 225 -0.36 6.78 -5.48
N LEU A 226 -0.08 7.31 -4.29
CA LEU A 226 -0.98 8.22 -3.59
C LEU A 226 -1.04 9.61 -4.24
N SER A 227 0.02 10.05 -4.91
CA SER A 227 0.05 11.32 -5.65
C SER A 227 -0.64 11.28 -7.02
N ARG A 228 -1.21 10.13 -7.39
CA ARG A 228 -1.87 9.87 -8.69
C ARG A 228 -3.26 9.25 -8.51
N GLU A 229 -4.01 9.20 -9.60
CA GLU A 229 -5.32 8.58 -9.68
C GLU A 229 -5.22 7.08 -9.32
N PRO A 230 -6.25 6.47 -8.69
CA PRO A 230 -6.18 5.08 -8.22
C PRO A 230 -5.77 4.06 -9.29
N VAL A 231 -6.10 4.33 -10.55
CA VAL A 231 -5.77 3.46 -11.68
C VAL A 231 -4.26 3.39 -11.97
N ALA A 232 -3.44 4.32 -11.45
CA ALA A 232 -1.99 4.37 -11.65
C ALA A 232 -1.26 3.08 -11.25
N VAL A 233 -1.82 2.28 -10.33
CA VAL A 233 -1.30 0.95 -9.98
C VAL A 233 -1.19 0.02 -11.19
N VAL A 234 -2.07 0.17 -12.19
CA VAL A 234 -2.03 -0.57 -13.46
C VAL A 234 -0.82 -0.17 -14.31
N TRP A 235 -0.48 1.11 -14.35
CA TRP A 235 0.69 1.59 -15.08
C TRP A 235 1.98 1.11 -14.42
N LEU A 236 2.04 1.12 -13.09
CA LEU A 236 3.18 0.59 -12.35
C LEU A 236 3.36 -0.92 -12.60
N ALA A 237 2.27 -1.68 -12.54
CA ALA A 237 2.29 -3.12 -12.87
C ALA A 237 2.76 -3.36 -14.32
N ALA A 238 2.28 -2.57 -15.28
CA ALA A 238 2.73 -2.68 -16.67
C ALA A 238 4.23 -2.39 -16.81
N ALA A 239 4.73 -1.34 -16.14
CA ALA A 239 6.15 -0.99 -16.16
C ALA A 239 7.03 -2.13 -15.61
N VAL A 240 6.63 -2.74 -14.49
CA VAL A 240 7.33 -3.90 -13.90
C VAL A 240 7.33 -5.09 -14.87
N ILE A 241 6.20 -5.40 -15.49
CA ILE A 241 6.09 -6.51 -16.46
C ILE A 241 6.95 -6.28 -17.70
N ILE A 242 7.00 -5.04 -18.20
CA ILE A 242 7.84 -4.65 -19.34
C ILE A 242 9.31 -4.71 -18.97
N TYR A 243 9.69 -4.28 -17.77
CA TYR A 243 11.06 -4.36 -17.28
C TYR A 243 11.60 -5.81 -17.28
N ARG A 244 10.74 -6.79 -16.98
CA ARG A 244 11.08 -8.22 -17.01
C ARG A 244 11.21 -8.80 -18.43
N LYS A 245 10.81 -8.08 -19.48
CA LYS A 245 10.76 -8.60 -20.86
C LYS A 245 12.05 -9.31 -21.31
N PRO A 246 13.26 -8.76 -21.12
CA PRO A 246 14.49 -9.43 -21.58
C PRO A 246 14.66 -10.82 -20.94
N SER A 247 14.39 -10.94 -19.65
CA SER A 247 14.47 -12.21 -18.92
C SER A 247 13.39 -13.20 -19.37
N ILE A 248 12.16 -12.74 -19.62
CA ILE A 248 11.08 -13.59 -20.13
C ILE A 248 11.39 -14.11 -21.54
N GLN A 249 11.92 -13.25 -22.41
CA GLN A 249 12.29 -13.65 -23.77
C GLN A 249 13.40 -14.70 -23.77
N LEU A 250 14.37 -14.58 -22.85
CA LEU A 250 15.42 -15.58 -22.68
C LEU A 250 14.83 -16.94 -22.30
N LEU A 251 13.95 -16.99 -21.29
CA LEU A 251 13.27 -18.24 -20.89
C LEU A 251 12.45 -18.86 -22.03
N ALA A 252 11.76 -18.03 -22.81
CA ALA A 252 10.97 -18.50 -23.95
C ALA A 252 11.85 -19.13 -25.05
N VAL A 253 13.03 -18.57 -25.32
CA VAL A 253 13.98 -19.09 -26.30
C VAL A 253 14.59 -20.43 -25.86
N HIS A 254 14.78 -20.63 -24.55
CA HIS A 254 15.34 -21.85 -23.98
C HIS A 254 14.32 -22.97 -23.71
N ASP A 255 13.05 -22.80 -24.13
CA ASP A 255 11.93 -23.71 -23.86
C ASP A 255 11.66 -23.92 -22.35
N GLU A 256 12.02 -22.92 -21.54
CA GLU A 256 11.82 -22.89 -20.08
C GLU A 256 10.51 -22.17 -19.71
N GLY A 257 9.48 -22.31 -20.55
CA GLY A 257 8.21 -21.58 -20.42
C GLY A 257 7.49 -21.78 -19.09
N GLY A 258 7.70 -22.92 -18.43
CA GLY A 258 7.15 -23.20 -17.09
C GLY A 258 7.69 -22.26 -16.01
N MET A 259 8.87 -21.66 -16.18
CA MET A 259 9.47 -20.73 -15.22
C MET A 259 8.96 -19.29 -15.38
N ILE A 260 8.31 -18.97 -16.50
CA ILE A 260 7.82 -17.61 -16.79
C ILE A 260 6.77 -17.18 -15.77
N HIS A 261 5.87 -18.08 -15.36
CA HIS A 261 4.87 -17.78 -14.33
C HIS A 261 5.50 -17.36 -13.00
N SER A 262 6.55 -18.05 -12.58
CA SER A 262 7.28 -17.75 -11.34
C SER A 262 7.98 -16.39 -11.44
N LEU A 263 8.68 -16.14 -12.55
CA LEU A 263 9.41 -14.90 -12.76
C LEU A 263 8.49 -13.67 -12.90
N LEU A 264 7.33 -13.83 -13.53
CA LEU A 264 6.31 -12.78 -13.63
C LEU A 264 5.62 -12.47 -12.29
N GLY A 265 5.55 -13.45 -11.39
CA GLY A 265 5.02 -13.24 -10.03
C GLY A 265 6.01 -12.53 -9.10
N ALA A 266 7.31 -12.58 -9.39
CA ALA A 266 8.33 -11.94 -8.56
C ALA A 266 8.61 -10.49 -8.98
N LEU A 267 8.77 -9.60 -8.01
CA LEU A 267 9.26 -8.24 -8.27
C LEU A 267 10.75 -8.24 -8.66
N PRO A 268 11.18 -7.37 -9.59
CA PRO A 268 12.60 -7.17 -9.86
C PRO A 268 13.33 -6.71 -8.60
N GLU A 269 14.67 -6.77 -8.62
CA GLU A 269 15.45 -6.20 -7.53
C GLU A 269 15.12 -4.70 -7.42
N LEU A 270 14.59 -4.31 -6.26
CA LEU A 270 14.21 -2.94 -5.97
C LEU A 270 15.31 -2.30 -5.14
N ILE A 271 15.82 -1.17 -5.61
CA ILE A 271 16.74 -0.31 -4.90
C ILE A 271 16.08 1.04 -4.70
N ASP A 272 16.15 1.58 -3.49
CA ASP A 272 15.94 3.01 -3.27
C ASP A 272 17.32 3.66 -3.43
N GLY A 273 17.43 4.58 -4.39
CA GLY A 273 18.68 5.01 -5.04
C GLY A 273 19.91 5.19 -4.14
#